data_AF-A0AAJ1BBH5-F1
#
_entry.id   AF-A0AAJ1BBH5-F1
#
_cell.length_a   1.000
_cell.length_b   1.000
_cell.length_c   1.000
_cell.angle_alpha   90.00
_cell.angle_beta   90.00
_cell.angle_gamma   90.00
#
_symmetry.space_group_name_H-M   'P 1'
#
loop_
_entity.id
_entity.type
_entity.pdbx_description
1 polymer ?
#
loop_
_entity_poly.entity_id
_entity_poly.type
_entity_poly.pdbx_seq_one_letter_code
_entity_poly.pdbx_strand_id
1 'polypeptide(L)'
;MSSKNNFPKPETTQDAARQLAVCKLVKDQVKKIETPARAFIEDALKPGDRLYARGVDGEKEIAVLIRSKPKGGRYKIKDPVAFALWIIENDPEIAYLHVETTIKKTSRLNESDYLEGYMEKQAGEIPDGVEEAPPARSTLTVRQSYEQAENLLEDATARGGISGLLEAVSENE
;
A
#
# COMPACT_ATOMS: atom_id res chain seq x y z
N MET A 1 -7.09 3.17 -25.25
CA MET A 1 -7.95 2.07 -25.73
C MET A 1 -8.88 1.66 -24.60
N SER A 2 -10.19 1.55 -24.86
CA SER A 2 -11.17 1.15 -23.85
C SER A 2 -11.05 -0.35 -23.63
N SER A 3 -10.76 -0.81 -22.40
CA SER A 3 -10.81 -2.23 -22.08
C SER A 3 -12.25 -2.70 -22.27
N LYS A 4 -12.52 -3.45 -23.34
CA LYS A 4 -13.81 -4.12 -23.49
C LYS A 4 -13.91 -5.14 -22.35
N ASN A 5 -14.80 -4.88 -21.41
CA ASN A 5 -15.11 -5.86 -20.38
C ASN A 5 -15.88 -6.99 -21.07
N ASN A 6 -15.22 -8.13 -21.28
CA ASN A 6 -15.82 -9.28 -21.97
C ASN A 6 -16.80 -10.04 -21.06
N PHE A 7 -16.95 -9.64 -19.79
CA PHE A 7 -18.00 -10.17 -18.95
C PHE A 7 -19.37 -9.59 -19.37
N PRO A 8 -20.39 -10.45 -19.59
CA PRO A 8 -21.72 -9.99 -19.94
C PRO A 8 -22.28 -9.13 -18.80
N LYS A 9 -22.95 -8.04 -19.15
CA LYS A 9 -23.65 -7.20 -18.16
C LYS A 9 -24.77 -8.05 -17.54
N PRO A 10 -24.89 -8.12 -16.19
CA PRO A 10 -25.95 -8.90 -15.57
C PRO A 10 -27.32 -8.27 -15.90
N GLU A 11 -28.27 -9.11 -16.31
CA GLU A 11 -29.63 -8.68 -16.66
C GLU A 11 -30.60 -8.84 -15.47
N THR A 12 -30.29 -9.76 -14.54
CA THR A 12 -31.06 -9.97 -13.31
C THR A 12 -30.19 -9.92 -12.06
N THR A 13 -30.84 -9.76 -10.89
CA THR A 13 -30.17 -9.87 -9.58
C THR A 13 -29.51 -11.23 -9.38
N GLN A 14 -30.13 -12.30 -9.87
CA GLN A 14 -29.58 -13.65 -9.75
C GLN A 14 -28.32 -13.81 -10.62
N ASP A 15 -28.27 -13.19 -11.80
CA ASP A 15 -27.07 -13.19 -12.64
C ASP A 15 -25.93 -12.42 -11.98
N ALA A 16 -26.22 -11.26 -11.40
CA ALA A 16 -25.24 -10.49 -10.64
C ALA A 16 -24.70 -11.29 -9.44
N ALA A 17 -25.56 -12.00 -8.70
CA ALA A 17 -25.16 -12.85 -7.58
C ALA A 17 -24.24 -14.00 -8.04
N ARG A 18 -24.55 -14.67 -9.16
CA ARG A 18 -23.69 -15.71 -9.74
C ARG A 18 -22.33 -15.14 -10.16
N GLN A 19 -22.30 -13.99 -10.83
CA GLN A 19 -21.04 -13.33 -11.22
C GLN A 19 -20.19 -12.98 -9.99
N LEU A 20 -20.80 -12.46 -8.93
CA LEU A 20 -20.10 -12.17 -7.67
C LEU A 20 -19.55 -13.43 -7.01
N ALA A 21 -20.28 -14.54 -7.04
CA ALA A 21 -19.81 -15.82 -6.50
C ALA A 21 -18.57 -16.33 -7.25
N VAL A 22 -18.56 -16.25 -8.59
CA VAL A 22 -17.39 -16.59 -9.41
C VAL A 22 -16.20 -15.68 -9.07
N CYS A 23 -16.42 -14.37 -9.00
CA CYS A 23 -15.38 -13.42 -8.61
C CYS A 23 -14.81 -13.71 -7.21
N LYS A 24 -15.65 -14.10 -6.25
CA LYS A 24 -15.21 -14.49 -4.90
C LYS A 24 -14.33 -15.74 -4.96
N LEU A 25 -14.76 -16.77 -5.68
CA LEU A 25 -14.01 -18.01 -5.82
C LEU A 25 -12.61 -17.77 -6.38
N VAL A 26 -12.51 -17.01 -7.48
CA VAL A 26 -11.22 -16.65 -8.10
C VAL A 26 -10.36 -15.83 -7.14
N LYS A 27 -10.94 -14.82 -6.47
CA LYS A 27 -10.21 -13.99 -5.48
C LYS A 27 -9.64 -14.82 -4.33
N ASP A 28 -10.41 -15.77 -3.82
CA ASP A 28 -9.98 -16.60 -2.70
C ASP A 28 -8.79 -17.50 -3.10
N GLN A 29 -8.80 -18.07 -4.32
CA GLN A 29 -7.65 -18.84 -4.84
C GLN A 29 -6.43 -17.97 -5.13
N VAL A 30 -6.63 -16.80 -5.76
CA VAL A 30 -5.55 -15.82 -5.98
C VAL A 30 -4.91 -15.44 -4.64
N LYS A 31 -5.70 -15.20 -3.59
CA LYS A 31 -5.19 -14.83 -2.26
C LYS A 31 -4.32 -15.92 -1.64
N LYS A 32 -4.65 -17.20 -1.83
CA LYS A 32 -3.84 -18.33 -1.33
C LYS A 32 -2.45 -18.35 -1.95
N ILE A 33 -2.31 -17.96 -3.22
CA ILE A 33 -1.02 -17.94 -3.93
C ILE A 33 -0.30 -16.59 -3.73
N GLU A 34 -1.03 -15.48 -3.73
CA GLU A 34 -0.47 -14.13 -3.58
C GLU A 34 0.18 -13.97 -2.19
N THR A 35 -0.48 -14.42 -1.12
CA THR A 35 0.00 -14.24 0.26
C THR A 35 1.43 -14.77 0.47
N PRO A 36 1.76 -16.04 0.17
CA PRO A 36 3.12 -16.55 0.33
C PRO A 36 4.12 -15.92 -0.66
N ALA A 37 3.71 -15.67 -1.91
CA ALA A 37 4.59 -15.02 -2.89
C ALA A 37 4.97 -13.60 -2.46
N ARG A 38 4.00 -12.83 -1.94
CA ARG A 38 4.20 -11.49 -1.39
C ARG A 38 5.12 -11.53 -0.19
N ALA A 39 4.91 -12.44 0.76
CA ALA A 39 5.77 -12.60 1.92
C ALA A 39 7.23 -12.89 1.51
N PHE A 40 7.43 -13.81 0.57
CA PHE A 40 8.75 -14.14 0.05
C PHE A 40 9.47 -12.93 -0.58
N ILE A 41 8.77 -12.13 -1.38
CA ILE A 41 9.33 -10.90 -1.98
C ILE A 41 9.58 -9.82 -0.92
N GLU A 42 8.71 -9.69 0.07
CA GLU A 42 8.90 -8.77 1.19
C GLU A 42 10.10 -9.16 2.06
N ASP A 43 10.47 -10.43 2.15
CA ASP A 43 11.70 -10.84 2.84
C ASP A 43 12.96 -10.58 1.98
N ALA A 44 12.84 -10.65 0.66
CA ALA A 44 13.97 -10.51 -0.27
C ALA A 44 14.34 -9.04 -0.59
N LEU A 45 13.36 -8.14 -0.72
CA LEU A 45 13.59 -6.73 -1.12
C LEU A 45 13.73 -5.83 0.09
N LYS A 46 14.68 -4.89 0.12
CA LYS A 46 14.75 -3.88 1.19
C LYS A 46 13.77 -2.73 0.92
N PRO A 47 13.30 -2.01 1.95
CA PRO A 47 12.45 -0.83 1.73
C PRO A 47 13.14 0.22 0.84
N GLY A 48 12.48 0.59 -0.25
CA GLY A 48 12.99 1.46 -1.30
C GLY A 48 13.44 0.72 -2.57
N ASP A 49 13.62 -0.59 -2.51
CA ASP A 49 14.06 -1.38 -3.66
C ASP A 49 12.96 -1.55 -4.70
N ARG A 50 13.42 -1.79 -5.93
CA ARG A 50 12.58 -2.13 -7.08
C ARG A 50 13.06 -3.44 -7.67
N LEU A 51 12.10 -4.29 -8.01
CA LEU A 51 12.33 -5.54 -8.71
C LEU A 51 11.57 -5.50 -10.03
N TYR A 52 12.28 -5.72 -11.12
CA TYR A 52 11.73 -5.83 -12.46
C TYR A 52 11.50 -7.31 -12.75
N ALA A 53 10.25 -7.75 -12.66
CA ALA A 53 9.89 -9.12 -12.98
C ALA A 53 9.92 -9.31 -14.49
N ARG A 54 10.57 -10.38 -14.94
CA ARG A 54 10.66 -10.75 -16.35
C ARG A 54 9.96 -12.09 -16.59
N GLY A 55 9.54 -12.31 -17.82
CA GLY A 55 9.03 -13.62 -18.26
C GLY A 55 10.08 -14.71 -18.13
N VAL A 56 9.67 -15.96 -18.36
CA VAL A 56 10.55 -17.14 -18.24
C VAL A 56 11.71 -17.12 -19.22
N ASP A 57 11.54 -16.48 -20.37
CA ASP A 57 12.60 -16.24 -21.35
C ASP A 57 13.65 -15.22 -20.87
N GLY A 58 13.35 -14.46 -19.82
CA GLY A 58 14.21 -13.41 -19.26
C GLY A 58 14.34 -12.16 -20.14
N GLU A 59 13.65 -12.10 -21.28
CA GLU A 59 13.76 -11.03 -22.26
C GLU A 59 12.74 -9.92 -22.00
N LYS A 60 11.48 -10.29 -21.76
CA LYS A 60 10.38 -9.34 -21.63
C LYS A 60 10.09 -9.01 -20.17
N GLU A 61 9.96 -7.73 -19.87
CA GLU A 61 9.48 -7.27 -18.56
C GLU A 61 7.96 -7.43 -18.45
N ILE A 62 7.50 -7.99 -17.33
CA ILE A 62 6.09 -8.33 -17.08
C ILE A 62 5.47 -7.57 -15.92
N ALA A 63 6.28 -7.02 -14.99
CA ALA A 63 5.82 -6.16 -13.90
C ALA A 63 6.98 -5.47 -13.20
N VAL A 64 6.68 -4.39 -12.49
CA VAL A 64 7.60 -3.75 -11.53
C VAL A 64 7.03 -3.88 -10.13
N LEU A 65 7.79 -4.51 -9.25
CA LEU A 65 7.49 -4.62 -7.83
C LEU A 65 8.30 -3.57 -7.08
N ILE A 66 7.65 -2.78 -6.23
CA ILE A 66 8.27 -1.68 -5.50
C ILE A 66 7.98 -1.89 -4.03
N ARG A 67 9.02 -2.05 -3.20
CA ARG A 67 8.87 -1.98 -1.75
C ARG A 67 8.99 -0.52 -1.37
N SER A 68 7.89 0.10 -0.94
CA SER A 68 7.92 1.50 -0.54
C SER A 68 8.84 1.67 0.68
N LYS A 69 9.56 2.80 0.73
CA LYS A 69 10.16 3.21 2.00
C LYS A 69 9.02 3.45 2.99
N PRO A 70 9.18 3.04 4.27
CA PRO A 70 8.22 3.42 5.30
C PRO A 70 8.04 4.94 5.27
N LYS A 71 6.80 5.39 5.09
CA LYS A 71 6.43 6.81 5.08
C LYS A 71 5.56 7.08 6.28
N GLY A 72 6.08 7.85 7.22
CA GLY A 72 5.40 8.18 8.46
C GLY A 72 6.42 8.23 9.59
N GLY A 73 6.51 9.40 10.19
CA GLY A 73 7.33 9.62 11.36
C GLY A 73 6.77 8.87 12.54
N ARG A 74 7.65 8.54 13.49
CA ARG A 74 7.27 7.88 14.76
C ARG A 74 6.25 8.66 15.58
N TYR A 75 5.89 9.88 15.20
CA TYR A 75 5.06 10.77 16.00
C TYR A 75 3.78 11.14 15.27
N LYS A 76 2.70 11.22 16.05
CA LYS A 76 1.39 11.65 15.57
C LYS A 76 0.73 12.60 16.56
N ILE A 77 0.15 13.68 16.04
CA ILE A 77 -0.64 14.62 16.84
C ILE A 77 -2.02 14.00 17.08
N LYS A 78 -2.28 13.60 18.33
CA LYS A 78 -3.55 13.07 18.82
C LYS A 78 -4.47 14.17 19.32
N ASP A 79 -3.90 15.10 20.06
CA ASP A 79 -4.59 16.27 20.60
C ASP A 79 -3.91 17.54 20.07
N PRO A 80 -4.44 18.14 18.99
CA PRO A 80 -3.91 19.37 18.42
C PRO A 80 -3.90 20.56 19.37
N VAL A 81 -4.78 20.58 20.39
CA VAL A 81 -4.89 21.70 21.34
C VAL A 81 -3.80 21.59 22.38
N ALA A 82 -3.66 20.42 23.00
CA ALA A 82 -2.61 20.16 23.98
C ALA A 82 -1.22 20.38 23.36
N PHE A 83 -1.04 19.95 22.11
CA PHE A 83 0.23 20.16 21.41
C PHE A 83 0.48 21.63 21.06
N ALA A 84 -0.55 22.38 20.68
CA ALA A 84 -0.41 23.82 20.43
C ALA A 84 0.00 24.59 21.69
N LEU A 85 -0.63 24.30 22.85
CA LEU A 85 -0.28 24.90 24.13
C LEU A 85 1.16 24.59 24.52
N TRP A 86 1.57 23.32 24.39
CA TRP A 86 2.95 22.92 24.67
C TRP A 86 3.96 23.68 23.81
N ILE A 87 3.66 23.88 22.51
CA ILE A 87 4.53 24.67 21.61
C ILE A 87 4.61 26.14 22.05
N ILE A 88 3.50 26.78 22.43
CA ILE A 88 3.53 28.19 22.90
C ILE A 88 4.48 28.34 24.10
N GLU A 89 4.49 27.35 24.99
CA GLU A 89 5.28 27.37 26.22
C GLU A 89 6.74 27.01 25.99
N ASN A 90 7.04 26.02 25.15
CA ASN A 90 8.36 25.41 25.02
C ASN A 90 9.12 25.79 23.75
N ASP A 91 8.43 26.19 22.68
CA ASP A 91 9.05 26.67 21.42
C ASP A 91 8.21 27.78 20.77
N PRO A 92 8.25 29.00 21.33
CA PRO A 92 7.45 30.13 20.85
C PRO A 92 7.84 30.57 19.43
N GLU A 93 9.03 30.22 18.93
CA GLU A 93 9.49 30.58 17.59
C GLU A 93 8.68 29.89 16.49
N ILE A 94 8.17 28.69 16.75
CA ILE A 94 7.33 27.95 15.81
C ILE A 94 5.84 28.08 16.12
N ALA A 95 5.47 28.81 17.17
CA ALA A 95 4.07 28.95 17.59
C ALA A 95 3.16 29.55 16.51
N TYR A 96 3.71 30.36 15.60
CA TYR A 96 2.97 30.90 14.46
C TYR A 96 2.39 29.82 13.52
N LEU A 97 2.90 28.59 13.58
CA LEU A 97 2.42 27.43 12.80
C LEU A 97 1.09 26.86 13.30
N HIS A 98 0.55 27.33 14.42
CA HIS A 98 -0.75 26.92 14.94
C HIS A 98 -1.71 28.10 15.13
N VAL A 99 -2.95 27.79 15.49
CA VAL A 99 -3.92 28.72 16.08
C VAL A 99 -4.26 28.19 17.47
N GLU A 100 -4.66 29.05 18.42
CA GLU A 100 -4.91 28.67 19.83
C GLU A 100 -5.81 27.42 19.99
N THR A 101 -6.68 27.15 19.02
CA THR A 101 -7.66 26.06 19.07
C THR A 101 -7.29 24.84 18.22
N THR A 102 -6.32 24.93 17.29
CA THR A 102 -5.96 23.82 16.39
C THR A 102 -4.57 24.02 15.77
N ILE A 103 -3.94 22.94 15.30
CA ILE A 103 -2.83 23.06 14.35
C ILE A 103 -3.41 23.46 12.99
N LYS A 104 -2.91 24.56 12.40
CA LYS A 104 -3.38 25.04 11.08
C LYS A 104 -3.31 23.90 10.08
N LYS A 105 -4.35 23.69 9.27
CA LYS A 105 -4.38 22.60 8.28
C LYS A 105 -3.18 22.63 7.31
N THR A 106 -2.70 23.83 6.97
CA THR A 106 -1.54 24.07 6.11
C THR A 106 -0.21 24.10 6.88
N SER A 107 -0.21 23.79 8.17
CA SER A 107 0.98 23.78 9.00
C SER A 107 1.94 22.67 8.57
N ARG A 108 3.23 22.98 8.55
CA ARG A 108 4.29 21.98 8.37
C ARG A 108 4.34 20.97 9.53
N LEU A 109 3.78 21.29 10.69
CA LEU A 109 3.65 20.35 11.81
C LEU A 109 2.73 19.16 11.48
N ASN A 110 1.87 19.28 10.47
CA ASN A 110 1.09 18.14 9.97
C ASN A 110 1.87 17.27 8.98
N GLU A 111 3.07 17.69 8.54
CA GLU A 111 3.95 16.90 7.70
C GLU A 111 4.72 15.92 8.59
N SER A 112 4.58 14.62 8.33
CA SER A 112 5.21 13.57 9.14
C SER A 112 6.71 13.75 9.32
N ASP A 113 7.40 14.12 8.24
CA ASP A 113 8.86 14.23 8.20
C ASP A 113 9.33 15.47 8.98
N TYR A 114 8.54 16.54 8.98
CA TYR A 114 8.83 17.75 9.76
C TYR A 114 8.57 17.51 11.25
N LEU A 115 7.45 16.87 11.59
CA LEU A 115 7.14 16.51 12.97
C LEU A 115 8.21 15.58 13.55
N GLU A 116 8.66 14.58 12.80
CA GLU A 116 9.73 13.68 13.23
C GLU A 116 11.04 14.42 13.47
N GLY A 117 11.52 15.21 12.50
CA GLY A 117 12.73 16.00 12.67
C GLY A 117 12.63 17.07 13.76
N TYR A 118 11.43 17.53 14.10
CA TYR A 118 11.18 18.41 15.24
C TYR A 118 11.29 17.64 16.56
N MET A 119 10.64 16.48 16.69
CA MET A 119 10.68 15.64 17.88
C MET A 119 12.09 15.09 18.17
N GLU A 120 12.87 14.78 17.14
CA GLU A 120 14.28 14.38 17.30
C GLU A 120 15.14 15.45 17.98
N LYS A 121 14.79 16.73 17.84
CA LYS A 121 15.48 17.84 18.50
C LYS A 121 15.08 18.03 19.96
N GLN A 122 13.92 17.50 20.38
CA GLN A 122 13.40 17.62 21.75
C GLN A 122 13.98 16.58 22.72
N ALA A 123 15.10 15.93 22.35
CA ALA A 123 15.89 15.03 23.21
C ALA A 123 15.10 13.87 23.89
N GLY A 124 13.95 13.49 23.33
CA GLY A 124 13.11 12.39 23.84
C GLY A 124 11.96 12.81 24.75
N GLU A 125 11.75 14.10 25.00
CA GLU A 125 10.50 14.58 25.59
C GLU A 125 9.39 14.51 24.55
N ILE A 126 8.31 13.80 24.86
CA ILE A 126 7.13 13.70 24.00
C ILE A 126 6.15 14.79 24.46
N PRO A 127 5.86 15.80 23.62
CA PRO A 127 4.92 16.86 23.95
C PRO A 127 3.51 16.36 24.24
N ASP A 128 2.80 17.08 25.09
CA ASP A 128 1.39 16.82 25.33
C ASP A 128 0.61 16.85 24.01
N GLY A 129 -0.27 15.87 23.83
CA GLY A 129 -1.05 15.72 22.59
C GLY A 129 -0.32 15.07 21.42
N VAL A 130 0.96 14.70 21.58
CA VAL A 130 1.71 13.86 20.63
C VAL A 130 1.84 12.44 21.17
N GLU A 131 1.63 11.45 20.32
CA GLU A 131 1.88 10.04 20.64
C GLU A 131 3.00 9.48 19.76
N GLU A 132 3.82 8.60 20.33
CA GLU A 132 4.71 7.76 19.53
C GLU A 132 3.88 6.63 18.90
N ALA A 133 3.77 6.64 17.58
CA ALA A 133 3.21 5.57 16.79
C ALA A 133 4.34 4.65 16.29
N PRO A 134 4.09 3.35 16.13
CA PRO A 134 5.06 2.46 15.51
C PRO A 134 5.42 2.98 14.10
N PRO A 135 6.68 2.84 13.67
CA PRO A 135 7.10 3.31 12.35
C PRO A 135 6.19 2.72 11.28
N ALA A 136 5.82 3.55 10.31
CA ALA A 136 4.97 3.12 9.21
C ALA A 136 5.57 1.87 8.54
N ARG A 137 4.77 0.86 8.25
CA ARG A 137 5.27 -0.34 7.57
C ARG A 137 5.55 -0.03 6.11
N SER A 138 6.67 -0.53 5.58
CA SER A 138 6.89 -0.59 4.13
C SER A 138 5.79 -1.42 3.47
N THR A 139 5.31 -1.01 2.31
CA THR A 139 4.31 -1.75 1.54
C THR A 139 4.89 -2.22 0.21
N LEU A 140 4.63 -3.48 -0.16
CA LEU A 140 4.96 -3.96 -1.51
C LEU A 140 3.83 -3.59 -2.49
N THR A 141 4.18 -2.91 -3.57
CA THR A 141 3.25 -2.59 -4.66
C THR A 141 3.70 -3.28 -5.93
N VAL A 142 2.78 -3.96 -6.61
CA VAL A 142 2.99 -4.49 -7.96
C VAL A 142 2.38 -3.50 -8.95
N ARG A 143 3.16 -3.07 -9.94
CA ARG A 143 2.71 -2.21 -11.03
C ARG A 143 2.92 -2.91 -12.35
N GLN A 144 1.93 -2.78 -13.23
CA GLN A 144 1.96 -3.37 -14.55
C GLN A 144 1.45 -2.33 -15.56
N SER A 145 2.27 -2.01 -16.55
CA SER A 145 1.85 -1.26 -17.74
C SER A 145 1.01 -2.16 -18.66
N TYR A 146 0.36 -1.56 -19.65
CA TYR A 146 -0.40 -2.34 -20.63
C TYR A 146 0.49 -3.33 -21.41
N GLU A 147 1.65 -2.88 -21.89
CA GLU A 147 2.64 -3.72 -22.57
C GLU A 147 3.16 -4.86 -21.69
N GLN A 148 3.45 -4.57 -20.41
CA GLN A 148 3.87 -5.58 -19.44
C GLN A 148 2.77 -6.64 -19.18
N ALA A 149 1.50 -6.24 -19.22
CA ALA A 149 0.37 -7.17 -19.11
C ALA A 149 0.24 -8.04 -20.37
N GLU A 150 0.42 -7.48 -21.56
CA GLU A 150 0.45 -8.25 -22.81
C GLU A 150 1.62 -9.25 -22.80
N ASN A 151 2.82 -8.82 -22.42
CA ASN A 151 3.98 -9.69 -22.27
C ASN A 151 3.71 -10.85 -21.30
N LEU A 152 3.03 -10.58 -20.17
CA LEU A 152 2.65 -11.63 -19.22
C LEU A 152 1.66 -12.62 -19.85
N LEU A 153 0.68 -12.17 -20.63
CA LEU A 153 -0.29 -13.05 -21.29
C LEU A 153 0.32 -13.90 -22.41
N GLU A 154 1.43 -13.46 -22.99
CA GLU A 154 2.22 -14.23 -23.96
C GLU A 154 3.09 -15.30 -23.28
N ASP A 155 3.43 -15.14 -21.99
CA ASP A 155 4.21 -16.10 -21.23
C ASP A 155 3.42 -17.41 -20.98
N ALA A 156 3.99 -18.54 -21.41
CA ALA A 156 3.37 -19.86 -21.27
C ALA A 156 3.10 -20.24 -19.81
N THR A 157 3.93 -19.79 -18.87
CA THR A 157 3.75 -20.06 -17.44
C THR A 157 2.62 -19.24 -16.82
N ALA A 158 2.35 -18.03 -17.32
CA ALA A 158 1.21 -17.25 -16.88
C ALA A 158 -0.11 -17.93 -17.26
N ARG A 159 -0.19 -18.50 -18.47
CA ARG A 159 -1.36 -19.28 -18.93
C ARG A 159 -1.56 -20.55 -18.12
N GLY A 160 -0.46 -21.24 -17.77
CA GLY A 160 -0.47 -22.39 -16.87
C GLY A 160 -0.95 -22.01 -15.46
N GLY A 161 -0.44 -20.91 -14.89
CA GLY A 161 -0.85 -20.42 -13.58
C GLY A 161 -2.32 -20.00 -13.50
N ILE A 162 -2.86 -19.39 -14.56
CA ILE A 162 -4.30 -19.08 -14.66
C ILE A 162 -5.15 -20.36 -14.71
N SER A 163 -4.69 -21.39 -15.42
CA SER A 163 -5.40 -22.68 -15.47
C SER A 163 -5.34 -23.42 -14.12
N GLY A 164 -4.18 -23.43 -13.46
CA GLY A 164 -4.01 -24.02 -12.14
C GLY A 164 -4.84 -23.34 -11.04
N LEU A 165 -5.10 -22.03 -11.15
CA LEU A 165 -6.03 -21.32 -10.25
C LEU A 165 -7.46 -21.89 -10.30
N LEU A 166 -7.88 -22.44 -11.44
CA LEU A 166 -9.21 -23.03 -11.61
C LEU A 166 -9.23 -24.50 -11.13
N GLU A 167 -8.16 -25.26 -11.37
CA GLU A 167 -8.03 -26.66 -10.95
C GLU A 167 -7.84 -26.82 -9.43
N ALA A 168 -7.20 -25.86 -8.75
CA ALA A 168 -7.04 -25.86 -7.29
C ALA A 168 -8.38 -25.75 -6.52
N VAL A 169 -9.49 -25.44 -7.20
CA VAL A 169 -10.83 -25.50 -6.62
C VAL A 169 -11.34 -26.93 -6.51
N SER A 170 -11.04 -27.80 -7.49
CA SER A 170 -11.53 -29.18 -7.53
C SER A 170 -10.76 -30.15 -6.63
N GLU A 171 -9.53 -29.84 -6.23
CA GLU A 171 -8.70 -30.70 -5.38
C GLU A 171 -8.89 -30.48 -3.87
N ASN A 172 -9.79 -29.56 -3.46
CA ASN A 172 -10.12 -29.30 -2.05
C ASN A 172 -11.39 -30.02 -1.56
N GLU A 173 -11.87 -31.04 -2.30
CA GLU A 173 -12.89 -32.02 -1.85
C GLU A 173 -12.23 -33.25 -1.19
#